data_AF-A0A2U8VQ08-F1
#
_entry.id   AF-A0A2U8VQ08-F1
#
_cell.length_a   1.000
_cell.length_b   1.000
_cell.length_c   1.000
_cell.angle_alpha   90.00
_cell.angle_beta   90.00
_cell.angle_gamma   90.00
#
_symmetry.space_group_name_H-M   'P 1'
#
loop_
_entity.id
_entity.type
_entity.pdbx_description
1 polymer ?
#
loop_
_entity_poly.entity_id
_entity_poly.type
_entity_poly.pdbx_seq_one_letter_code
_entity_poly.pdbx_strand_id
1 'polypeptide(L)'
;MPVESWIKPDEAPEMAASATAMIDAALTGSGLAHDAYWAAVRKGYNTPYNDPQPRAVAAITPAVTIAVSEPALPVAAMAAVNAAEIRVA
;
A
#
# COMPACT_ATOMS: atom_id res chain seq x y z
N MET A 1 21.63 -11.43 -14.13
CA MET A 1 20.92 -12.57 -14.76
C MET A 1 19.68 -12.02 -15.42
N PRO A 2 19.34 -12.40 -16.66
CA PRO A 2 18.07 -12.00 -17.25
C PRO A 2 16.94 -12.63 -16.44
N VAL A 3 15.98 -11.80 -16.01
CA VAL A 3 14.77 -12.27 -15.34
C VAL A 3 13.76 -12.52 -16.44
N GLU A 4 13.30 -13.76 -16.57
CA GLU A 4 12.24 -14.06 -17.53
C GLU A 4 10.93 -13.42 -17.08
N SER A 5 10.30 -12.67 -17.97
CA SER A 5 8.96 -12.14 -17.75
C SER A 5 7.95 -13.27 -17.87
N TRP A 6 7.12 -13.43 -16.85
CA TRP A 6 6.01 -14.38 -16.86
C TRP A 6 4.76 -13.82 -17.55
N ILE A 7 4.79 -12.54 -17.94
CA ILE A 7 3.71 -11.86 -18.67
C ILE A 7 4.06 -11.85 -20.15
N LYS A 8 3.13 -12.32 -20.99
CA LYS A 8 3.28 -12.23 -22.44
C LYS A 8 3.11 -10.78 -22.89
N PRO A 9 3.84 -10.33 -23.92
CA PRO A 9 3.75 -8.94 -24.40
C PRO A 9 2.32 -8.53 -24.79
N ASP A 10 1.55 -9.45 -25.37
CA ASP A 10 0.18 -9.21 -25.81
C ASP A 10 -0.82 -9.07 -24.65
N GLU A 11 -0.50 -9.65 -23.48
CA GLU A 11 -1.33 -9.59 -22.27
C GLU A 11 -1.04 -8.33 -21.44
N ALA A 12 0.17 -7.76 -21.58
CA ALA A 12 0.60 -6.57 -20.86
C ALA A 12 -0.34 -5.35 -20.98
N PRO A 13 -0.85 -4.95 -22.17
CA PRO A 13 -1.71 -3.77 -22.29
C PRO A 13 -3.07 -3.94 -21.58
N GLU A 14 -3.66 -5.13 -21.66
CA GLU A 14 -4.93 -5.43 -20.97
C GLU A 14 -4.74 -5.44 -19.46
N MET A 15 -3.66 -6.10 -18.99
CA MET A 15 -3.31 -6.12 -17.57
C MET A 15 -3.04 -4.71 -17.03
N ALA A 16 -2.36 -3.87 -17.80
CA ALA A 16 -2.09 -2.48 -17.41
C ALA A 16 -3.40 -1.68 -17.27
N ALA A 17 -4.32 -1.80 -18.23
CA ALA A 17 -5.61 -1.12 -18.17
C ALA A 17 -6.44 -1.56 -16.96
N SER A 18 -6.47 -2.87 -16.68
CA SER A 18 -7.15 -3.43 -15.51
C SER A 18 -6.55 -2.91 -14.20
N ALA A 19 -5.22 -2.90 -14.08
CA ALA A 19 -4.53 -2.38 -12.91
C ALA A 19 -4.81 -0.88 -12.68
N THR A 20 -4.79 -0.06 -13.74
CA THR A 20 -5.13 1.37 -13.65
C THR A 20 -6.55 1.56 -13.14
N ALA A 21 -7.54 0.82 -13.66
CA ALA A 21 -8.92 0.93 -13.21
C ALA A 21 -9.09 0.57 -11.72
N MET A 22 -8.39 -0.46 -11.25
CA MET A 22 -8.40 -0.84 -9.82
C MET A 22 -7.78 0.25 -8.94
N ILE A 23 -6.70 0.87 -9.39
CA ILE A 23 -6.04 1.99 -8.69
C ILE A 23 -6.97 3.20 -8.62
N ASP A 24 -7.61 3.58 -9.72
CA ASP A 24 -8.52 4.74 -9.76
C ASP A 24 -9.74 4.54 -8.87
N ALA A 25 -10.29 3.33 -8.84
CA ALA A 25 -11.38 2.96 -7.95
C ALA A 25 -10.96 3.07 -6.47
N ALA A 26 -9.77 2.58 -6.12
CA ALA A 26 -9.23 2.71 -4.76
C ALA A 26 -8.98 4.18 -4.38
N LEU A 27 -8.48 4.99 -5.32
CA LEU A 27 -8.20 6.40 -5.08
C LEU A 27 -9.47 7.20 -4.81
N THR A 28 -10.55 6.91 -5.54
CA THR A 28 -11.86 7.57 -5.36
C THR A 28 -12.38 7.48 -3.91
N GLY A 29 -12.13 6.36 -3.21
CA GLY A 29 -12.53 6.19 -1.81
C GLY A 29 -11.50 6.66 -0.78
N SER A 30 -10.29 6.98 -1.20
CA SER A 30 -9.15 7.28 -0.30
C SER A 30 -9.03 8.75 0.12
N GLY A 31 -9.68 9.66 -0.61
CA GLY A 31 -9.48 11.11 -0.45
C GLY A 31 -8.11 11.62 -0.95
N LEU A 32 -7.27 10.75 -1.51
CA LEU A 32 -5.99 11.12 -2.11
C LEU A 32 -6.19 11.56 -3.56
N ALA A 33 -5.61 12.70 -3.93
CA ALA A 33 -5.61 13.14 -5.32
C ALA A 33 -4.78 12.18 -6.19
N HIS A 34 -5.29 11.86 -7.38
CA HIS A 34 -4.65 10.98 -8.35
C HIS A 34 -3.20 11.41 -8.64
N ASP A 35 -2.94 12.71 -8.82
CA ASP A 35 -1.59 13.23 -9.05
C ASP A 35 -0.66 13.06 -7.84
N ALA A 36 -1.20 13.19 -6.62
CA ALA A 36 -0.41 13.01 -5.40
C ALA A 36 0.03 11.55 -5.25
N TYR A 37 -0.85 10.59 -5.57
CA TYR A 37 -0.52 9.17 -5.62
C TYR A 37 0.62 8.90 -6.61
N TRP A 38 0.48 9.32 -7.88
CA TRP A 38 1.52 9.05 -8.88
C TRP A 38 2.82 9.81 -8.65
N ALA A 39 2.79 10.96 -7.98
CA ALA A 39 3.99 11.64 -7.52
C ALA A 39 4.73 10.81 -6.45
N ALA A 40 3.99 10.23 -5.49
CA ALA A 40 4.56 9.36 -4.46
C ALA A 40 5.11 8.05 -5.06
N VAL A 41 4.40 7.42 -6.00
CA VAL A 41 4.86 6.22 -6.71
C VAL A 41 6.17 6.50 -7.45
N ARG A 42 6.24 7.57 -8.24
CA ARG A 42 7.47 7.97 -8.94
C ARG A 42 8.60 8.26 -7.98
N LYS A 43 8.32 8.92 -6.84
CA LYS A 43 9.32 9.16 -5.79
C LYS A 43 9.84 7.83 -5.22
N GLY A 44 8.95 6.91 -4.84
CA GLY A 44 9.29 5.61 -4.24
C GLY A 44 10.08 4.68 -5.16
N TYR A 45 9.73 4.65 -6.44
CA TYR A 45 10.47 3.84 -7.43
C TYR A 45 11.82 4.47 -7.83
N ASN A 46 11.93 5.80 -7.84
CA ASN A 46 13.19 6.48 -8.14
C ASN A 46 14.09 6.68 -6.91
N THR A 47 13.63 6.44 -5.68
CA THR A 47 14.41 6.69 -4.46
C THR A 47 15.81 6.05 -4.43
N PRO A 48 16.06 4.81 -4.91
CA PRO A 48 17.43 4.29 -4.91
C PRO A 48 18.37 5.00 -5.89
N TYR A 49 17.85 5.80 -6.83
CA TYR A 49 18.63 6.46 -7.88
C TYR A 49 18.55 7.99 -7.84
N ASN A 50 17.63 8.54 -7.04
CA ASN A 50 17.36 9.97 -6.97
C ASN A 50 17.00 10.35 -5.53
N ASP A 51 17.90 10.03 -4.59
CA ASP A 51 17.77 10.40 -3.19
C ASP A 51 17.87 11.94 -3.11
N PRO A 52 16.77 12.68 -2.88
CA PRO A 52 16.90 14.11 -2.70
C PRO A 52 17.60 14.32 -1.37
N GLN A 53 18.72 15.07 -1.38
CA GLN A 53 19.41 15.55 -0.18
C GLN A 53 18.36 15.91 0.90
N PRO A 54 18.49 15.40 2.14
CA PRO A 54 17.50 15.60 3.18
C PRO A 54 17.10 17.07 3.24
N ARG A 55 15.84 17.37 2.93
CA ARG A 55 15.34 18.75 3.04
C ARG A 55 15.46 19.13 4.51
N ALA A 56 16.20 20.20 4.80
CA ALA A 56 16.32 20.74 6.15
C ALA A 56 14.91 20.87 6.75
N VAL A 57 14.69 20.17 7.85
CA VAL A 57 13.39 20.12 8.53
C VAL A 57 13.15 21.52 9.09
N ALA A 58 12.25 22.29 8.46
CA ALA A 58 11.74 23.50 9.10
C ALA A 58 11.06 23.08 10.40
N ALA A 59 11.33 23.82 11.48
CA ALA A 59 10.95 23.50 12.85
C ALA A 59 9.52 22.92 12.95
N ILE A 60 9.47 21.74 13.54
CA ILE A 60 8.30 20.87 13.68
C ILE A 60 7.18 21.64 14.40
N THR A 61 6.06 21.91 13.72
CA THR A 61 4.78 22.13 14.40
C THR A 61 4.37 20.82 15.08
N PRO A 62 3.86 20.81 16.33
CA PRO A 62 3.72 19.60 17.12
C PRO A 62 2.90 18.53 16.39
N ALA A 63 3.41 17.30 16.41
CA ALA A 63 2.81 16.14 15.76
C ALA A 63 1.37 15.94 16.25
N VAL A 64 0.43 15.81 15.30
CA VAL A 64 -0.93 15.37 15.59
C VAL A 64 -0.86 13.89 16.01
N THR A 65 -1.13 13.62 17.28
CA THR A 65 -1.26 12.26 17.79
C THR A 65 -2.58 11.68 17.30
N ILE A 66 -2.52 10.79 16.30
CA ILE A 66 -3.69 10.00 15.89
C ILE A 66 -3.72 8.77 16.80
N ALA A 67 -4.64 8.75 17.75
CA ALA A 67 -4.92 7.55 18.54
C ALA A 67 -5.67 6.55 17.65
N VAL A 68 -4.95 5.56 17.12
CA VAL A 68 -5.56 4.39 16.50
C VAL A 68 -6.02 3.46 17.62
N SER A 69 -7.31 3.46 17.94
CA SER A 69 -7.92 2.30 18.58
C SER A 69 -8.01 1.21 17.53
N GLU A 70 -7.22 0.14 17.65
CA GLU A 70 -7.37 -1.05 16.81
C GLU A 70 -8.70 -1.73 17.14
N PRO A 71 -9.71 -1.75 16.23
CA PRO A 71 -10.71 -2.79 16.31
C PRO A 71 -10.04 -4.10 15.89
N ALA A 72 -10.15 -5.13 16.73
CA ALA A 72 -9.63 -6.46 16.42
C ALA A 72 -10.13 -6.91 15.04
N LEU A 73 -9.21 -7.16 14.11
CA LEU A 73 -9.53 -7.72 12.81
C LEU A 73 -10.16 -9.11 13.01
N PRO A 74 -11.23 -9.46 12.26
CA PRO A 74 -12.02 -10.67 12.47
C PRO A 74 -11.19 -11.97 12.39
N VAL A 75 -10.01 -11.93 11.75
CA VAL A 75 -9.08 -13.07 11.71
C VAL A 75 -8.55 -13.47 13.09
N ALA A 76 -8.32 -12.50 13.99
CA ALA A 76 -7.86 -12.77 15.36
C ALA A 76 -8.97 -13.38 16.23
N ALA A 77 -10.23 -12.99 15.98
CA ALA A 77 -11.38 -13.57 16.66
C ALA A 77 -11.61 -15.03 16.24
N MET A 78 -11.47 -15.36 14.96
CA MET A 78 -11.61 -16.74 14.47
C MET A 78 -10.49 -17.67 14.99
N ALA A 79 -9.27 -17.18 15.11
CA ALA A 79 -8.15 -17.96 15.66
C ALA A 79 -8.35 -18.32 17.16
N ALA A 80 -8.97 -17.42 17.94
CA ALA A 80 -9.25 -17.66 19.35
C ALA A 80 -10.34 -18.72 19.58
N VAL A 81 -11.36 -18.78 18.70
CA VAL A 81 -12.43 -19.79 18.77
C VAL A 81 -11.88 -21.19 18.50
N ASN A 82 -11.06 -21.35 17.45
CA ASN A 82 -10.46 -22.65 17.12
C ASN A 82 -9.49 -23.15 18.20
N ALA A 83 -8.77 -22.25 18.87
CA ALA A 83 -7.86 -22.62 19.96
C ALA A 83 -8.59 -23.05 21.24
N ALA A 84 -9.80 -22.54 21.48
CA ALA A 84 -10.63 -22.96 22.61
C ALA A 84 -11.25 -24.35 22.39
N GLU A 85 -11.64 -24.67 21.15
CA GLU A 85 -12.25 -25.95 20.80
C GLU A 85 -11.28 -27.14 20.93
N ILE A 86 -9.99 -26.94 20.62
CA ILE A 86 -8.94 -27.97 20.73
C ILE A 86 -8.62 -28.33 22.20
N ARG A 87 -8.93 -27.47 23.18
CA ARG A 87 -8.67 -27.73 24.60
C ARG A 87 -9.79 -28.48 25.34
N VAL A 88 -10.94 -28.70 24.70
CA VAL A 88 -12.10 -29.37 25.30
C VAL A 88 -12.30 -30.79 24.73
N ALA A 89 -11.44 -31.24 23.82
CA ALA A 89 -11.43 -32.60 23.26
C ALA A 89 -10.45 -33.53 23.98
#